data_AF-A0A1W9HSX8-F1
#
_entry.id   AF-A0A1W9HSX8-F1
#
_cell.length_a   1.000
_cell.length_b   1.000
_cell.length_c   1.000
_cell.angle_alpha   90.00
_cell.angle_beta   90.00
_cell.angle_gamma   90.00
#
_symmetry.space_group_name_H-M   'P 1'
#
loop_
_entity.id
_entity.type
_entity.pdbx_description
1 polymer ?
#
loop_
_entity_poly.entity_id
_entity_poly.type
_entity_poly.pdbx_seq_one_letter_code
_entity_poly.pdbx_strand_id
1 'polypeptide(L)'
;MYPVRNLPQGEVVYFNFSLAKEMGLIPKNHPHELNKILEKKILDTFCVQIINDYDQKKNNFSKEIIDHSNKYMATRYLQLQHNSKTGKTSGDGRSIWNGYIEYNGKSWDVSSRGTGVTSLAPGYVDAGKPIPTGCTSFGYACGQADLDELLGSALMSEIFHRQNLKTERVLTVIKTDHDLGIGVRAAPNLVRPAHIFLHLKQGNISALTRSIDYLIERQMKNKEWDIQEKGKQKYDSMLSKISAEFAKFAAHLDTDYIFVWLDWDGDNVLATGGIIDYGSVRQFGIRHDQYRYDDVDRFSTTLNEQKHKAQAIIQVFAQAVDFIKTGRKKPLEVFKAHPEVIRFEQNFEIFRLERLLYRVGFEQKQSDLLLKKHLHLVQEFDRLYKYFERRKISKEIQKVPDGINRPALFNMRQMMVAVTSALLSTDLSKLKQKEIEKSLSTSFSTFATSKDKRVSAETRERFRDLAQRYLYLVNVTAGRRSLKRLLERTHFRSQVINRADRITGNGIEYVVEVILEQLDKNLPQKYIQSAIEAFIANQVLLPNKKTCLNYLRGSSKTVLESMQAVLLDCKDDL
;
A
#
# COMPACT_ATOMS: atom_id res chain seq x y z
N MET A 1 -6.75 5.71 28.67
CA MET A 1 -7.23 4.40 28.21
C MET A 1 -8.75 4.42 28.26
N TYR A 2 -9.41 3.84 27.27
CA TYR A 2 -10.86 3.83 27.11
C TYR A 2 -11.44 2.50 27.61
N PRO A 3 -12.50 2.52 28.44
CA PRO A 3 -13.36 1.37 28.60
C PRO A 3 -14.17 1.15 27.30
N VAL A 4 -14.68 -0.05 27.12
CA VAL A 4 -15.50 -0.42 25.96
C VAL A 4 -16.80 -1.05 26.38
N ARG A 5 -17.76 -1.05 25.46
CA ARG A 5 -18.99 -1.85 25.53
C ARG A 5 -19.07 -2.74 24.29
N ASN A 6 -19.67 -3.92 24.44
CA ASN A 6 -19.97 -4.77 23.29
C ASN A 6 -21.14 -4.17 22.50
N LEU A 7 -21.06 -4.23 21.18
CA LEU A 7 -22.18 -3.88 20.32
C LEU A 7 -23.12 -5.09 20.19
N PRO A 8 -24.45 -4.91 20.34
CA PRO A 8 -25.40 -6.02 20.38
C PRO A 8 -25.61 -6.69 19.02
N GLN A 9 -25.26 -6.01 17.93
CA GLN A 9 -25.44 -6.46 16.55
C GLN A 9 -24.12 -6.33 15.81
N GLY A 10 -23.61 -7.46 15.31
CA GLY A 10 -22.40 -7.51 14.52
C GLY A 10 -22.37 -8.77 13.68
N GLU A 11 -21.95 -8.63 12.42
CA GLU A 11 -21.81 -9.72 11.47
C GLU A 11 -20.38 -9.75 10.91
N VAL A 12 -19.73 -10.91 10.94
CA VAL A 12 -18.39 -11.05 10.36
C VAL A 12 -18.51 -11.21 8.85
N VAL A 13 -18.27 -10.13 8.10
CA VAL A 13 -18.37 -10.15 6.63
C VAL A 13 -17.08 -10.62 5.96
N TYR A 14 -15.94 -10.48 6.63
CA TYR A 14 -14.64 -10.97 6.14
C TYR A 14 -13.75 -11.45 7.28
N PHE A 15 -13.06 -12.57 7.06
CA PHE A 15 -12.02 -13.07 7.96
C PHE A 15 -10.80 -13.59 7.18
N ASN A 16 -9.61 -13.12 7.54
CA ASN A 16 -8.37 -13.49 6.87
C ASN A 16 -7.78 -14.77 7.49
N PHE A 17 -8.25 -15.93 7.02
CA PHE A 17 -7.80 -17.23 7.53
C PHE A 17 -6.28 -17.44 7.39
N SER A 18 -5.68 -16.95 6.31
CA SER A 18 -4.22 -17.06 6.11
C SER A 18 -3.45 -16.25 7.15
N LEU A 19 -3.87 -15.01 7.43
CA LEU A 19 -3.28 -14.19 8.48
C LEU A 19 -3.48 -14.82 9.86
N ALA A 20 -4.70 -15.25 10.18
CA ALA A 20 -5.03 -15.86 11.46
C ALA A 20 -4.17 -17.10 11.75
N LYS A 21 -3.90 -17.93 10.73
CA LYS A 21 -2.97 -19.07 10.81
C LYS A 21 -1.53 -18.63 11.03
N GLU A 22 -1.07 -17.60 10.33
CA GLU A 22 0.28 -17.04 10.49
C GLU A 22 0.48 -16.47 11.90
N MET A 23 -0.56 -15.86 12.45
CA MET A 23 -0.63 -15.28 13.79
C MET A 23 -0.82 -16.33 14.90
N GLY A 24 -1.11 -17.59 14.56
CA GLY A 24 -1.39 -18.65 15.54
C GLY A 24 -2.75 -18.54 16.23
N LEU A 25 -3.67 -17.76 15.69
CA LEU A 25 -5.02 -17.57 16.23
C LEU A 25 -5.95 -18.75 15.95
N ILE A 26 -5.68 -19.50 14.87
CA ILE A 26 -6.40 -20.72 14.50
C ILE A 26 -5.41 -21.82 14.05
N PRO A 27 -5.80 -23.11 14.11
CA PRO A 27 -4.97 -24.21 13.64
C PRO A 27 -4.58 -24.08 12.16
N LYS A 28 -3.37 -24.52 11.79
CA LYS A 28 -2.87 -24.49 10.40
C LYS A 28 -3.78 -25.24 9.42
N ASN A 29 -4.41 -26.32 9.87
CA ASN A 29 -5.34 -27.16 9.12
C ASN A 29 -6.81 -26.73 9.24
N HIS A 30 -7.12 -25.63 9.95
CA HIS A 30 -8.49 -25.12 10.02
C HIS A 30 -9.01 -24.79 8.61
N PRO A 31 -10.23 -25.21 8.24
CA PRO A 31 -10.81 -24.89 6.93
C PRO A 31 -10.97 -23.37 6.78
N HIS A 32 -10.98 -22.87 5.54
CA HIS A 32 -11.26 -21.45 5.27
C HIS A 32 -12.77 -21.21 5.25
N GLU A 33 -13.41 -21.53 6.38
CA GLU A 33 -14.84 -21.41 6.58
C GLU A 33 -15.09 -20.96 8.02
N LEU A 34 -16.00 -19.99 8.18
CA LEU A 34 -16.37 -19.46 9.46
C LEU A 34 -17.38 -20.42 10.12
N ASN A 35 -17.02 -20.96 11.29
CA ASN A 35 -17.95 -21.73 12.12
C ASN A 35 -18.48 -20.84 13.25
N LYS A 36 -19.62 -21.24 13.85
CA LYS A 36 -20.30 -20.47 14.90
C LYS A 36 -19.42 -20.15 16.11
N ILE A 37 -18.49 -21.03 16.46
CA ILE A 37 -17.59 -20.83 17.61
C ILE A 37 -16.58 -19.74 17.30
N LEU A 38 -15.95 -19.80 16.12
CA LEU A 38 -14.99 -18.81 15.65
C LEU A 38 -15.65 -17.44 15.45
N GLU A 39 -16.81 -17.41 14.80
CA GLU A 39 -17.61 -16.19 14.61
C GLU A 39 -17.93 -15.51 15.94
N LYS A 40 -18.51 -16.26 16.88
CA LYS A 40 -18.81 -15.75 18.21
C LYS A 40 -17.55 -15.20 18.89
N LYS A 41 -16.43 -15.92 18.80
CA LYS A 41 -15.17 -15.47 19.42
C LYS A 41 -14.66 -14.16 18.81
N ILE A 42 -14.79 -13.98 17.49
CA ILE A 42 -14.44 -12.74 16.81
C ILE A 42 -15.33 -11.59 17.30
N LEU A 43 -16.64 -11.80 17.32
CA LEU A 43 -17.60 -10.78 17.76
C LEU A 43 -17.39 -10.40 19.23
N ASP A 44 -17.25 -11.39 20.12
CA ASP A 44 -16.99 -11.19 21.55
C ASP A 44 -15.67 -10.42 21.80
N THR A 45 -14.71 -10.50 20.89
CA THR A 45 -13.38 -9.87 21.05
C THR A 45 -13.30 -8.48 20.41
N PHE A 46 -13.90 -8.29 19.23
CA PHE A 46 -13.66 -7.13 18.39
C PHE A 46 -14.92 -6.31 18.09
N CYS A 47 -16.12 -6.81 18.33
CA CYS A 47 -17.37 -6.07 18.12
C CYS A 47 -17.63 -5.12 19.30
N VAL A 48 -16.74 -4.12 19.45
CA VAL A 48 -16.70 -3.23 20.60
C VAL A 48 -16.74 -1.77 20.19
N GLN A 49 -17.38 -0.93 21.02
CA GLN A 49 -17.33 0.52 20.92
C GLN A 49 -16.71 1.11 22.19
N ILE A 50 -15.81 2.08 22.04
CA ILE A 50 -15.25 2.82 23.17
C ILE A 50 -16.34 3.66 23.85
N ILE A 51 -16.24 3.76 25.17
CA ILE A 51 -17.00 4.71 25.97
C ILE A 51 -16.10 5.95 26.09
N ASN A 52 -16.34 6.92 25.23
CA ASN A 52 -15.45 8.06 25.07
C ASN A 52 -15.65 9.12 26.18
N ASP A 53 -14.91 10.23 26.11
CA ASP A 53 -14.99 11.31 27.09
C ASP A 53 -16.38 11.96 27.17
N TYR A 54 -17.14 11.98 26.06
CA TYR A 54 -18.50 12.53 26.03
C TYR A 54 -19.46 11.64 26.80
N ASP A 55 -19.43 10.34 26.50
CA ASP A 55 -20.28 9.34 27.13
C ASP A 55 -20.03 9.29 28.64
N GLN A 56 -18.75 9.27 29.03
CA GLN A 56 -18.30 9.33 30.44
C GLN A 56 -18.81 10.57 31.17
N LYS A 57 -18.76 11.76 30.55
CA LYS A 57 -19.27 13.00 31.17
C LYS A 57 -20.78 13.02 31.30
N LYS A 58 -21.51 12.43 30.35
CA LYS A 58 -22.97 12.41 30.33
C LYS A 58 -23.58 11.25 31.13
N ASN A 59 -22.77 10.30 31.59
CA ASN A 59 -23.24 9.00 32.11
C ASN A 59 -24.23 8.33 31.14
N ASN A 60 -24.01 8.48 29.84
CA ASN A 60 -24.93 8.01 28.79
C ASN A 60 -24.67 6.54 28.40
N PHE A 61 -24.54 5.66 29.39
CA PHE A 61 -24.34 4.23 29.21
C PHE A 61 -24.77 3.47 30.47
N SER A 62 -25.31 2.27 30.29
CA SER A 62 -25.50 1.35 31.41
C SER A 62 -24.14 0.85 31.90
N LYS A 63 -23.94 0.74 33.22
CA LYS A 63 -22.72 0.15 33.77
C LYS A 63 -22.64 -1.36 33.50
N GLU A 64 -23.78 -2.01 33.27
CA GLU A 64 -23.89 -3.45 33.06
C GLU A 64 -23.35 -3.90 31.68
N ILE A 65 -23.29 -2.99 30.70
CA ILE A 65 -22.80 -3.27 29.34
C ILE A 65 -21.30 -2.98 29.16
N ILE A 66 -20.64 -2.49 30.22
CA ILE A 66 -19.21 -2.18 30.17
C ILE A 66 -18.43 -3.49 30.29
N ASP A 67 -17.55 -3.74 29.33
CA ASP A 67 -16.53 -4.76 29.52
C ASP A 67 -15.48 -4.23 30.52
N HIS A 68 -15.55 -4.72 31.76
CA HIS A 68 -14.60 -4.37 32.81
C HIS A 68 -13.27 -5.14 32.73
N SER A 69 -13.18 -6.15 31.86
CA SER A 69 -11.99 -7.01 31.77
C SER A 69 -10.78 -6.28 31.20
N ASN A 70 -10.98 -5.32 30.30
CA ASN A 70 -9.88 -4.66 29.59
C ASN A 70 -10.12 -3.16 29.38
N LYS A 71 -9.04 -2.38 29.39
CA LYS A 71 -9.03 -0.99 28.92
C LYS A 71 -8.09 -0.88 27.74
N TYR A 72 -8.49 -0.09 26.75
CA TYR A 72 -7.78 0.03 25.49
C TYR A 72 -7.11 1.39 25.36
N MET A 73 -6.11 1.52 24.51
CA MET A 73 -5.43 2.81 24.27
C MET A 73 -5.58 3.24 22.82
N ALA A 74 -5.65 4.55 22.61
CA ALA A 74 -5.43 5.17 21.30
C ALA A 74 -4.00 5.71 21.30
N THR A 75 -3.20 5.42 20.27
CA THR A 75 -1.82 5.89 20.23
C THR A 75 -1.75 7.33 19.77
N ARG A 76 -0.76 8.06 20.29
CA ARG A 76 -0.53 9.46 19.95
C ARG A 76 0.61 9.54 18.93
N TYR A 77 0.40 10.28 17.85
CA TYR A 77 1.42 10.48 16.82
C TYR A 77 1.25 11.82 16.12
N LEU A 78 2.31 12.28 15.46
CA LEU A 78 2.28 13.52 14.70
C LEU A 78 1.40 13.37 13.45
N GLN A 79 0.55 14.34 13.18
CA GLN A 79 -0.20 14.43 11.92
C GLN A 79 -0.17 15.86 11.41
N LEU A 80 0.28 16.04 10.17
CA LEU A 80 0.39 17.33 9.53
C LEU A 80 -0.95 17.91 9.07
N GLN A 81 -2.06 17.19 9.17
CA GLN A 81 -3.39 17.75 8.93
C GLN A 81 -3.90 18.54 10.14
N HIS A 82 -3.61 18.11 11.38
CA HIS A 82 -4.10 18.78 12.59
C HIS A 82 -3.51 20.18 12.77
N ASN A 83 -4.32 21.14 13.26
CA ASN A 83 -3.88 22.51 13.57
C ASN A 83 -2.59 22.55 14.42
N SER A 84 -2.52 21.69 15.46
CA SER A 84 -1.33 21.55 16.30
C SER A 84 -0.31 20.58 15.69
N LYS A 85 0.76 21.13 15.09
CA LYS A 85 1.89 20.34 14.54
C LYS A 85 2.89 19.86 15.61
N THR A 86 2.41 19.63 16.85
CA THR A 86 3.24 19.18 17.98
C THR A 86 3.03 17.70 18.34
N GLY A 87 2.01 17.05 17.78
CA GLY A 87 1.65 15.66 18.09
C GLY A 87 1.04 15.45 19.49
N LYS A 88 0.60 16.52 20.16
CA LYS A 88 -0.04 16.43 21.49
C LYS A 88 -1.53 16.10 21.42
N THR A 89 -2.17 16.45 20.32
CA THR A 89 -3.63 16.39 20.12
C THR A 89 -4.00 15.62 18.84
N SER A 90 -3.09 14.80 18.34
CA SER A 90 -3.28 14.01 17.12
C SER A 90 -2.85 12.56 17.36
N GLY A 91 -3.37 11.65 16.56
CA GLY A 91 -3.13 10.22 16.68
C GLY A 91 -4.35 9.42 16.27
N ASP A 92 -4.56 8.28 16.91
CA ASP A 92 -5.69 7.39 16.60
C ASP A 92 -7.03 8.03 16.98
N GLY A 93 -7.63 8.76 16.04
CA GLY A 93 -8.91 9.46 16.24
C GLY A 93 -10.14 8.56 16.25
N ARG A 94 -10.07 7.44 15.53
CA ARG A 94 -11.16 6.45 15.39
C ARG A 94 -10.71 5.00 15.61
N SER A 95 -9.58 4.81 16.28
CA SER A 95 -8.97 3.50 16.45
C SER A 95 -8.53 3.27 17.89
N ILE A 96 -8.48 1.99 18.25
CA ILE A 96 -7.83 1.52 19.47
C ILE A 96 -6.76 0.50 19.14
N TRP A 97 -5.72 0.45 19.96
CA TRP A 97 -4.76 -0.64 20.01
C TRP A 97 -5.30 -1.72 20.96
N ASN A 98 -5.55 -2.91 20.41
CA ASN A 98 -6.04 -4.06 21.17
C ASN A 98 -4.94 -4.73 21.99
N GLY A 99 -3.68 -4.51 21.60
CA GLY A 99 -2.51 -5.14 22.20
C GLY A 99 -1.65 -5.81 21.13
N TYR A 100 -0.88 -6.80 21.57
CA TYR A 100 -0.10 -7.63 20.67
C TYR A 100 -0.16 -9.09 21.08
N ILE A 101 0.11 -9.98 20.13
CA ILE A 101 0.25 -11.42 20.37
C ILE A 101 1.63 -11.89 19.92
N GLU A 102 2.08 -13.01 20.46
CA GLU A 102 3.34 -13.64 20.08
C GLU A 102 3.11 -15.08 19.63
N TYR A 103 3.66 -15.43 18.47
CA TYR A 103 3.56 -16.77 17.93
C TYR A 103 4.78 -17.09 17.08
N ASN A 104 5.39 -18.27 17.30
CA ASN A 104 6.59 -18.74 16.62
C ASN A 104 7.74 -17.71 16.58
N GLY A 105 7.95 -16.99 17.69
CA GLY A 105 9.00 -15.99 17.81
C GLY A 105 8.75 -14.69 17.03
N LYS A 106 7.56 -14.51 16.45
CA LYS A 106 7.12 -13.27 15.81
C LYS A 106 6.04 -12.63 16.66
N SER A 107 6.09 -11.32 16.78
CA SER A 107 5.10 -10.53 17.50
C SER A 107 4.23 -9.77 16.52
N TRP A 108 2.95 -9.60 16.85
CA TRP A 108 1.94 -8.99 16.00
C TRP A 108 1.14 -7.97 16.79
N ASP A 109 1.18 -6.72 16.39
CA ASP A 109 0.33 -5.68 16.94
C ASP A 109 -1.05 -5.78 16.30
N VAL A 110 -2.09 -5.58 17.10
CA VAL A 110 -3.50 -5.65 16.66
C VAL A 110 -4.19 -4.35 17.03
N SER A 111 -4.91 -3.76 16.08
CA SER A 111 -5.65 -2.52 16.27
C SER A 111 -7.01 -2.58 15.57
N SER A 112 -8.03 -2.02 16.19
CA SER A 112 -9.40 -1.96 15.68
C SER A 112 -9.74 -0.53 15.31
N ARG A 113 -10.19 -0.34 14.06
CA ARG A 113 -10.65 0.94 13.50
C ARG A 113 -12.17 0.98 13.47
N GLY A 114 -12.77 2.17 13.59
CA GLY A 114 -14.23 2.33 13.62
C GLY A 114 -14.86 2.06 14.98
N THR A 115 -14.06 2.04 16.06
CA THR A 115 -14.52 1.70 17.41
C THR A 115 -15.07 2.88 18.20
N GLY A 116 -15.07 4.09 17.63
CA GLY A 116 -15.59 5.32 18.24
C GLY A 116 -14.56 6.45 18.32
N VAL A 117 -15.03 7.65 18.65
CA VAL A 117 -14.22 8.87 18.60
C VAL A 117 -13.37 9.05 19.86
N THR A 118 -12.07 9.28 19.68
CA THR A 118 -11.11 9.50 20.76
C THR A 118 -10.80 11.00 20.92
N SER A 119 -10.15 11.37 22.03
CA SER A 119 -9.61 12.73 22.22
C SER A 119 -8.50 13.14 21.23
N LEU A 120 -8.08 12.24 20.35
CA LEU A 120 -7.08 12.49 19.31
C LEU A 120 -7.71 12.71 17.93
N ALA A 121 -9.04 12.62 17.80
CA ALA A 121 -9.73 12.86 16.56
C ALA A 121 -9.70 14.34 16.16
N PRO A 122 -9.54 14.68 14.86
CA PRO A 122 -9.64 16.06 14.37
C PRO A 122 -10.90 16.76 14.88
N GLY A 123 -12.08 16.14 14.71
CA GLY A 123 -13.35 16.69 15.16
C GLY A 123 -13.45 16.98 16.67
N TYR A 124 -12.78 16.18 17.51
CA TYR A 124 -12.71 16.45 18.96
C TYR A 124 -11.90 17.72 19.24
N VAL A 125 -10.76 17.87 18.55
CA VAL A 125 -9.87 19.03 18.71
C VAL A 125 -10.56 20.30 18.22
N ASP A 126 -11.20 20.24 17.05
CA ASP A 126 -11.88 21.38 16.44
C ASP A 126 -13.10 21.83 17.26
N ALA A 127 -13.83 20.88 17.86
CA ALA A 127 -14.93 21.19 18.76
C ALA A 127 -14.47 21.84 20.09
N GLY A 128 -13.20 21.68 20.47
CA GLY A 128 -12.66 22.13 21.76
C GLY A 128 -13.31 21.47 22.98
N LYS A 129 -14.09 20.40 22.78
CA LYS A 129 -14.86 19.68 23.81
C LYS A 129 -15.11 18.24 23.37
N PRO A 130 -15.41 17.32 24.30
CA PRO A 130 -15.85 15.98 23.95
C PRO A 130 -17.08 15.97 23.05
N ILE A 131 -17.07 15.11 22.04
CA ILE A 131 -18.15 14.88 21.09
C ILE A 131 -18.63 13.42 21.15
N PRO A 132 -19.92 13.14 20.87
CA PRO A 132 -20.40 11.77 20.79
C PRO A 132 -19.82 11.05 19.56
N THR A 133 -19.65 9.74 19.66
CA THR A 133 -19.36 8.90 18.48
C THR A 133 -20.52 9.02 17.48
N GLY A 134 -20.20 9.15 16.19
CA GLY A 134 -21.14 9.42 15.10
C GLY A 134 -21.43 10.90 14.86
N CYS A 135 -20.82 11.82 15.62
CA CYS A 135 -21.01 13.26 15.40
C CYS A 135 -20.40 13.70 14.06
N THR A 136 -21.22 14.28 13.19
CA THR A 136 -20.80 14.85 11.88
C THR A 136 -20.69 16.37 11.90
N SER A 137 -20.98 17.02 13.02
CA SER A 137 -20.97 18.48 13.13
C SER A 137 -19.58 19.11 13.13
N PHE A 138 -18.52 18.31 13.32
CA PHE A 138 -17.14 18.78 13.43
C PHE A 138 -16.20 17.88 12.63
N GLY A 139 -15.93 18.27 11.38
CA GLY A 139 -14.84 17.76 10.54
C GLY A 139 -14.81 16.25 10.29
N TYR A 140 -13.72 15.81 9.66
CA TYR A 140 -13.43 14.42 9.32
C TYR A 140 -12.94 13.67 10.57
N ALA A 141 -13.85 13.01 11.31
CA ALA A 141 -13.62 11.85 12.20
C ALA A 141 -14.76 11.71 13.22
N CYS A 142 -15.93 11.24 12.79
CA CYS A 142 -17.04 10.88 13.68
C CYS A 142 -16.73 9.68 14.60
N GLY A 143 -15.57 9.02 14.42
CA GLY A 143 -15.16 7.84 15.19
C GLY A 143 -15.60 6.51 14.57
N GLN A 144 -16.37 6.54 13.48
CA GLN A 144 -16.85 5.36 12.75
C GLN A 144 -16.02 5.13 11.46
N ALA A 145 -16.21 3.98 10.84
CA ALA A 145 -15.58 3.63 9.58
C ALA A 145 -16.63 2.98 8.66
N ASP A 146 -16.59 3.38 7.39
CA ASP A 146 -17.50 2.86 6.38
C ASP A 146 -17.08 1.45 5.96
N LEU A 147 -18.07 0.60 5.70
CA LEU A 147 -17.88 -0.82 5.44
C LEU A 147 -17.09 -1.05 4.14
N ASP A 148 -17.33 -0.21 3.14
CA ASP A 148 -16.63 -0.21 1.86
C ASP A 148 -15.13 0.10 2.02
N GLU A 149 -14.77 1.11 2.81
CA GLU A 149 -13.38 1.47 3.16
C GLU A 149 -12.68 0.27 3.80
N LEU A 150 -13.36 -0.43 4.71
CA LEU A 150 -12.81 -1.58 5.43
C LEU A 150 -12.60 -2.80 4.53
N LEU A 151 -13.55 -3.10 3.65
CA LEU A 151 -13.43 -4.18 2.67
C LEU A 151 -12.35 -3.87 1.61
N GLY A 152 -12.31 -2.62 1.12
CA GLY A 152 -11.27 -2.14 0.22
C GLY A 152 -9.88 -2.27 0.85
N SER A 153 -9.74 -1.86 2.12
CA SER A 153 -8.52 -2.05 2.91
C SER A 153 -8.12 -3.52 3.00
N ALA A 154 -9.09 -4.42 3.23
CA ALA A 154 -8.83 -5.85 3.37
C ALA A 154 -8.30 -6.50 2.09
N LEU A 155 -8.90 -6.17 0.95
CA LEU A 155 -8.49 -6.65 -0.36
C LEU A 155 -7.10 -6.10 -0.75
N MET A 156 -6.92 -4.79 -0.69
CA MET A 156 -5.69 -4.13 -1.14
C MET A 156 -4.49 -4.50 -0.27
N SER A 157 -4.66 -4.54 1.06
CA SER A 157 -3.58 -4.92 1.98
C SER A 157 -3.11 -6.36 1.75
N GLU A 158 -4.02 -7.30 1.57
CA GLU A 158 -3.66 -8.70 1.34
C GLU A 158 -3.04 -8.91 -0.05
N ILE A 159 -3.53 -8.21 -1.09
CA ILE A 159 -2.93 -8.25 -2.43
C ILE A 159 -1.49 -7.73 -2.39
N PHE A 160 -1.27 -6.55 -1.80
CA PHE A 160 0.06 -5.96 -1.67
C PHE A 160 1.00 -6.82 -0.84
N HIS A 161 0.55 -7.34 0.30
CA HIS A 161 1.32 -8.27 1.10
C HIS A 161 1.78 -9.49 0.28
N ARG A 162 0.86 -10.12 -0.47
CA ARG A 162 1.18 -11.28 -1.31
C ARG A 162 2.03 -10.95 -2.54
N GLN A 163 2.12 -9.68 -2.92
CA GLN A 163 3.05 -9.16 -3.94
C GLN A 163 4.41 -8.74 -3.35
N ASN A 164 4.67 -9.02 -2.07
CA ASN A 164 5.88 -8.67 -1.33
C ASN A 164 6.08 -7.16 -1.08
N LEU A 165 4.98 -6.40 -1.01
CA LEU A 165 4.99 -5.07 -0.43
C LEU A 165 4.78 -5.20 1.09
N LYS A 166 5.62 -4.51 1.86
CA LYS A 166 5.42 -4.39 3.30
C LYS A 166 4.17 -3.54 3.55
N THR A 167 3.26 -4.04 4.38
CA THR A 167 2.03 -3.35 4.73
C THR A 167 1.39 -3.95 5.99
N GLU A 168 0.52 -3.20 6.67
CA GLU A 168 -0.49 -3.78 7.55
C GLU A 168 -1.38 -4.76 6.80
N ARG A 169 -2.08 -5.64 7.52
CA ARG A 169 -3.07 -6.55 6.94
C ARG A 169 -4.36 -6.48 7.74
N VAL A 170 -5.50 -6.68 7.08
CA VAL A 170 -6.79 -6.79 7.77
C VAL A 170 -7.04 -8.23 8.18
N LEU A 171 -7.25 -8.45 9.47
CA LEU A 171 -7.63 -9.73 10.08
C LEU A 171 -9.12 -10.00 9.90
N THR A 172 -9.97 -9.03 10.18
CA THR A 172 -11.42 -9.18 10.03
C THR A 172 -12.11 -7.84 9.79
N VAL A 173 -13.25 -7.91 9.11
CA VAL A 173 -14.20 -6.80 8.98
C VAL A 173 -15.53 -7.28 9.57
N ILE A 174 -16.06 -6.49 10.50
CA ILE A 174 -17.34 -6.73 11.17
C ILE A 174 -18.30 -5.61 10.73
N LYS A 175 -19.41 -5.97 10.09
CA LYS A 175 -20.52 -5.06 9.82
C LYS A 175 -21.30 -4.85 11.11
N THR A 176 -21.61 -3.60 11.46
CA THR A 176 -22.32 -3.27 12.71
C THR A 176 -23.72 -2.72 12.41
N ASP A 177 -23.80 -1.50 11.89
CA ASP A 177 -25.05 -0.81 11.56
C ASP A 177 -24.99 -0.26 10.13
N HIS A 178 -26.05 -0.47 9.34
CA HIS A 178 -26.16 -0.10 7.92
C HIS A 178 -24.84 -0.29 7.14
N ASP A 179 -24.17 0.81 6.79
CA ASP A 179 -22.96 0.87 5.97
C ASP A 179 -21.68 1.06 6.79
N LEU A 180 -21.74 0.83 8.11
CA LEU A 180 -20.61 0.98 9.02
C LEU A 180 -20.02 -0.36 9.45
N GLY A 181 -18.76 -0.32 9.87
CA GLY A 181 -18.12 -1.48 10.44
C GLY A 181 -16.91 -1.22 11.34
N ILE A 182 -16.37 -2.32 11.84
CA ILE A 182 -15.12 -2.37 12.58
C ILE A 182 -14.10 -3.16 11.77
N GLY A 183 -12.96 -2.53 11.50
CA GLY A 183 -11.85 -3.15 10.79
C GLY A 183 -10.71 -3.48 11.74
N VAL A 184 -10.38 -4.75 11.88
CA VAL A 184 -9.26 -5.19 12.72
C VAL A 184 -8.04 -5.39 11.85
N ARG A 185 -7.02 -4.55 12.06
CA ARG A 185 -5.72 -4.62 11.38
C ARG A 185 -4.68 -5.28 12.27
N ALA A 186 -3.71 -5.91 11.63
CA ALA A 186 -2.53 -6.44 12.29
C ALA A 186 -1.28 -6.23 11.44
N ALA A 187 -0.16 -6.02 12.11
CA ALA A 187 1.17 -6.01 11.50
C ALA A 187 2.21 -6.49 12.51
N PRO A 188 3.40 -6.96 12.08
CA PRO A 188 4.46 -7.31 13.01
C PRO A 188 4.90 -6.12 13.89
N ASN A 189 4.74 -4.91 13.36
CA ASN A 189 4.95 -3.66 14.09
C ASN A 189 4.10 -2.54 13.42
N LEU A 190 3.17 -1.93 14.15
CA LEU A 190 2.33 -0.83 13.66
C LEU A 190 2.93 0.57 13.90
N VAL A 191 4.16 0.65 14.42
CA VAL A 191 4.86 1.93 14.63
C VAL A 191 5.10 2.64 13.30
N ARG A 192 4.79 3.93 13.30
CA ARG A 192 4.96 4.87 12.17
C ARG A 192 6.08 5.87 12.49
N PRO A 193 6.77 6.48 11.50
CA PRO A 193 7.69 7.59 11.76
C PRO A 193 7.04 8.68 12.63
N ALA A 194 5.75 8.96 12.42
CA ALA A 194 4.97 9.92 13.18
C ALA A 194 4.92 9.65 14.71
N HIS A 195 4.97 8.39 15.13
CA HIS A 195 5.04 7.97 16.54
C HIS A 195 6.41 8.25 17.18
N ILE A 196 7.44 8.48 16.37
CA ILE A 196 8.80 8.78 16.83
C ILE A 196 9.04 10.28 16.71
N PHE A 197 8.66 10.86 15.57
CA PHE A 197 8.92 12.27 15.23
C PHE A 197 8.19 13.27 16.12
N LEU A 198 7.05 12.89 16.74
CA LEU A 198 6.43 13.78 17.73
C LEU A 198 7.38 14.07 18.91
N HIS A 199 8.16 13.10 19.38
CA HIS A 199 9.06 13.28 20.51
C HIS A 199 10.28 14.12 20.12
N LEU A 200 10.78 13.92 18.90
CA LEU A 200 11.80 14.81 18.33
C LEU A 200 11.28 16.25 18.22
N LYS A 201 10.04 16.44 17.75
CA LYS A 201 9.43 17.78 17.63
C LYS A 201 9.30 18.46 18.98
N GLN A 202 8.92 17.71 20.01
CA GLN A 202 8.77 18.16 21.40
C GLN A 202 10.09 18.36 22.15
N GLY A 203 11.23 17.97 21.58
CA GLY A 203 12.52 17.98 22.29
C GLY A 203 12.61 16.95 23.42
N ASN A 204 11.71 15.97 23.47
CA ASN A 204 11.65 14.95 24.51
C ASN A 204 12.61 13.81 24.18
N ILE A 205 13.90 14.02 24.45
CA ILE A 205 14.95 13.04 24.14
C ILE A 205 14.72 11.68 24.81
N SER A 206 14.18 11.68 26.04
CA SER A 206 13.93 10.44 26.80
C SER A 206 12.88 9.57 26.11
N ALA A 207 11.75 10.16 25.72
CA ALA A 207 10.72 9.43 24.98
C ALA A 207 11.15 9.07 23.56
N LEU A 208 11.89 9.95 22.89
CA LEU A 208 12.47 9.69 21.57
C LEU A 208 13.36 8.44 21.60
N THR A 209 14.32 8.38 22.53
CA THR A 209 15.20 7.22 22.71
C THR A 209 14.40 5.95 22.95
N ARG A 210 13.43 5.96 23.89
CA ARG A 210 12.59 4.77 24.15
C ARG A 210 11.79 4.32 22.94
N SER A 211 11.27 5.25 22.14
CA SER A 211 10.49 4.91 20.93
C SER A 211 11.37 4.25 19.86
N ILE A 212 12.62 4.70 19.70
CA ILE A 212 13.58 4.10 18.77
C ILE A 212 14.09 2.75 19.30
N ASP A 213 14.37 2.65 20.59
CA ASP A 213 14.76 1.39 21.23
C ASP A 213 13.67 0.32 21.04
N TYR A 214 12.41 0.68 21.32
CA TYR A 214 11.27 -0.19 21.07
C TYR A 214 11.19 -0.64 19.61
N LEU A 215 11.38 0.27 18.64
CA LEU A 215 11.40 -0.09 17.23
C LEU A 215 12.51 -1.11 16.94
N ILE A 216 13.74 -0.85 17.38
CA ILE A 216 14.89 -1.76 17.16
C ILE A 216 14.62 -3.13 17.77
N GLU A 217 14.20 -3.19 19.03
CA GLU A 217 13.89 -4.43 19.74
C GLU A 217 12.81 -5.24 19.02
N ARG A 218 11.74 -4.59 18.56
CA ARG A 218 10.67 -5.23 17.80
C ARG A 218 11.15 -5.80 16.47
N GLN A 219 11.94 -5.05 15.70
CA GLN A 219 12.45 -5.54 14.42
C GLN A 219 13.45 -6.69 14.59
N MET A 220 14.31 -6.63 15.62
CA MET A 220 15.22 -7.73 15.95
C MET A 220 14.46 -8.97 16.42
N LYS A 221 13.46 -8.82 17.30
CA LYS A 221 12.60 -9.91 17.77
C LYS A 221 11.88 -10.60 16.60
N ASN A 222 11.35 -9.80 15.68
CA ASN A 222 10.68 -10.31 14.48
C ASN A 222 11.66 -10.84 13.41
N LYS A 223 12.98 -10.81 13.66
CA LYS A 223 14.04 -11.24 12.74
C LYS A 223 14.07 -10.48 11.42
N GLU A 224 13.53 -9.27 11.42
CA GLU A 224 13.57 -8.36 10.27
C GLU A 224 14.92 -7.62 10.22
N TRP A 225 15.48 -7.30 11.38
CA TRP A 225 16.80 -6.68 11.51
C TRP A 225 17.77 -7.58 12.24
N ASP A 226 19.03 -7.49 11.82
CA ASP A 226 20.18 -8.10 12.46
C ASP A 226 21.18 -6.98 12.79
N ILE A 227 21.01 -6.38 13.98
CA ILE A 227 21.85 -5.29 14.49
C ILE A 227 22.67 -5.87 15.64
N GLN A 228 23.98 -5.92 15.45
CA GLN A 228 24.92 -6.47 16.43
C GLN A 228 25.57 -5.37 17.27
N GLU A 229 25.56 -4.13 16.76
CA GLU A 229 26.11 -2.98 17.46
C GLU A 229 25.33 -2.68 18.75
N LYS A 230 26.06 -2.25 19.78
CA LYS A 230 25.51 -1.90 21.10
C LYS A 230 25.59 -0.40 21.35
N GLY A 231 25.03 0.05 22.47
CA GLY A 231 25.14 1.44 22.90
C GLY A 231 24.53 2.42 21.91
N LYS A 232 25.28 3.47 21.56
CA LYS A 232 24.82 4.52 20.63
C LYS A 232 25.00 4.13 19.15
N GLN A 233 25.88 3.18 18.84
CA GLN A 233 26.18 2.76 17.47
C GLN A 233 25.00 2.02 16.82
N LYS A 234 24.18 1.33 17.62
CA LYS A 234 22.96 0.65 17.14
C LYS A 234 21.99 1.59 16.39
N TYR A 235 21.99 2.88 16.74
CA TYR A 235 21.14 3.88 16.09
C TYR A 235 21.61 4.22 14.67
N ASP A 236 22.91 4.17 14.41
CA ASP A 236 23.46 4.36 13.07
C ASP A 236 23.13 3.15 12.18
N SER A 237 23.24 1.92 12.72
CA SER A 237 22.83 0.70 12.03
C SER A 237 21.33 0.70 11.71
N MET A 238 20.49 1.11 12.67
CA MET A 238 19.05 1.28 12.47
C MET A 238 18.76 2.28 11.34
N LEU A 239 19.42 3.45 11.35
CA LEU A 239 19.24 4.46 10.30
C LEU A 239 19.61 3.91 8.92
N SER A 240 20.67 3.11 8.83
CA SER A 240 21.06 2.49 7.56
C SER A 240 20.03 1.47 7.06
N LYS A 241 19.44 0.67 7.97
CA LYS A 241 18.35 -0.26 7.62
C LYS A 241 17.12 0.50 7.13
N ILE A 242 16.66 1.50 7.88
CA ILE A 242 15.50 2.32 7.50
C ILE A 242 15.73 3.01 6.16
N SER A 243 16.92 3.58 5.92
CA SER A 243 17.27 4.20 4.64
C SER A 243 17.11 3.25 3.46
N ALA A 244 17.67 2.03 3.56
CA ALA A 244 17.53 1.02 2.52
C ALA A 244 16.08 0.56 2.31
N GLU A 245 15.33 0.38 3.41
CA GLU A 245 13.93 -0.06 3.36
C GLU A 245 13.01 0.99 2.73
N PHE A 246 13.13 2.26 3.10
CA PHE A 246 12.38 3.34 2.47
C PHE A 246 12.78 3.57 1.02
N ALA A 247 14.05 3.40 0.66
CA ALA A 247 14.50 3.49 -0.73
C ALA A 247 13.82 2.43 -1.60
N LYS A 248 13.75 1.18 -1.10
CA LYS A 248 13.04 0.09 -1.77
C LYS A 248 11.54 0.34 -1.84
N PHE A 249 10.95 0.80 -0.74
CA PHE A 249 9.53 1.16 -0.66
C PHE A 249 9.16 2.23 -1.68
N ALA A 250 9.88 3.36 -1.70
CA ALA A 250 9.64 4.43 -2.66
C ALA A 250 9.85 3.99 -4.11
N ALA A 251 10.84 3.13 -4.38
CA ALA A 251 11.07 2.58 -5.72
C ALA A 251 9.89 1.70 -6.19
N HIS A 252 9.29 0.93 -5.29
CA HIS A 252 8.08 0.16 -5.60
C HIS A 252 6.88 1.08 -5.86
N LEU A 253 6.66 2.11 -5.03
CA LEU A 253 5.58 3.09 -5.26
C LEU A 253 5.70 3.76 -6.64
N ASP A 254 6.90 4.25 -6.98
CA ASP A 254 7.17 4.90 -8.27
C ASP A 254 6.94 3.95 -9.45
N THR A 255 7.46 2.73 -9.35
CA THR A 255 7.49 1.80 -10.49
C THR A 255 6.17 1.07 -10.65
N ASP A 256 5.40 0.80 -9.60
CA ASP A 256 4.12 0.09 -9.69
C ASP A 256 2.90 1.02 -9.78
N TYR A 257 3.16 2.34 -9.80
CA TYR A 257 2.17 3.42 -9.81
C TYR A 257 1.25 3.39 -8.59
N ILE A 258 1.84 3.20 -7.41
CA ILE A 258 1.11 3.21 -6.15
C ILE A 258 1.23 4.61 -5.55
N PHE A 259 0.09 5.26 -5.38
CA PHE A 259 -0.03 6.50 -4.67
C PHE A 259 -0.39 6.20 -3.21
N VAL A 260 0.42 6.73 -2.30
CA VAL A 260 0.16 6.82 -0.87
C VAL A 260 0.26 8.29 -0.52
N TRP A 261 -0.70 8.81 0.22
CA TRP A 261 -0.59 10.19 0.68
C TRP A 261 0.53 10.30 1.73
N LEU A 262 1.71 10.65 1.24
CA LEU A 262 2.96 10.66 1.98
C LEU A 262 3.42 12.09 2.20
N ASP A 263 3.73 12.43 3.45
CA ASP A 263 4.45 13.63 3.85
C ASP A 263 5.58 13.28 4.83
N TRP A 264 6.36 14.26 5.27
CA TRP A 264 7.57 14.03 6.06
C TRP A 264 7.31 13.48 7.47
N ASP A 265 6.12 13.68 8.02
CA ASP A 265 5.73 13.11 9.32
C ASP A 265 5.59 11.59 9.25
N GLY A 266 5.31 11.04 8.06
CA GLY A 266 5.17 9.62 7.82
C GLY A 266 3.98 9.04 8.55
N ASP A 267 2.89 9.78 8.68
CA ASP A 267 1.69 9.31 9.35
C ASP A 267 1.02 8.15 8.59
N ASN A 268 1.07 8.06 7.27
CA ASN A 268 0.48 6.95 6.48
C ASN A 268 1.47 5.85 6.06
N VAL A 269 2.59 5.72 6.77
CA VAL A 269 3.60 4.68 6.50
C VAL A 269 4.14 4.03 7.77
N LEU A 270 4.52 2.76 7.67
CA LEU A 270 5.24 2.05 8.74
C LEU A 270 6.68 2.58 8.83
N ALA A 271 7.25 2.55 10.04
CA ALA A 271 8.60 3.07 10.32
C ALA A 271 9.73 2.31 9.60
N THR A 272 9.43 1.16 9.00
CA THR A 272 10.36 0.30 8.24
C THR A 272 10.01 0.22 6.75
N GLY A 273 9.32 1.25 6.24
CA GLY A 273 8.84 1.33 4.86
C GLY A 273 7.72 0.34 4.59
N GLY A 274 6.48 0.80 4.58
CA GLY A 274 5.32 -0.03 4.27
C GLY A 274 4.01 0.75 4.38
N ILE A 275 2.95 0.26 3.75
CA ILE A 275 1.66 0.95 3.67
C ILE A 275 0.82 0.67 4.91
N ILE A 276 0.19 1.72 5.44
CA ILE A 276 -0.80 1.68 6.51
C ILE A 276 -1.81 2.81 6.25
N ASP A 277 -3.07 2.64 6.66
CA ASP A 277 -4.17 3.56 6.36
C ASP A 277 -4.52 3.63 4.87
N TYR A 278 -5.39 2.72 4.44
CA TYR A 278 -5.76 2.55 3.04
C TYR A 278 -6.77 3.56 2.47
N GLY A 279 -7.19 4.58 3.24
CA GLY A 279 -8.21 5.53 2.78
C GLY A 279 -7.83 6.31 1.51
N SER A 280 -6.58 6.80 1.44
CA SER A 280 -6.09 7.59 0.30
C SER A 280 -5.15 6.82 -0.64
N VAL A 281 -4.99 5.51 -0.41
CA VAL A 281 -4.09 4.69 -1.22
C VAL A 281 -4.76 4.40 -2.56
N ARG A 282 -4.01 4.56 -3.67
CA ARG A 282 -4.46 4.20 -5.02
C ARG A 282 -3.39 3.38 -5.72
N GLN A 283 -3.80 2.39 -6.50
CA GLN A 283 -2.91 1.74 -7.47
C GLN A 283 -3.36 2.11 -8.86
N PHE A 284 -2.56 2.88 -9.59
CA PHE A 284 -2.99 3.35 -10.90
C PHE A 284 -2.80 2.30 -12.00
N GLY A 285 -3.70 2.35 -12.98
CA GLY A 285 -3.58 1.55 -14.21
C GLY A 285 -2.45 2.03 -15.12
N ILE A 286 -2.21 3.34 -15.13
CA ILE A 286 -1.16 4.03 -15.88
C ILE A 286 -0.45 5.07 -14.99
N ARG A 287 0.63 5.71 -15.48
CA ARG A 287 1.39 6.68 -14.68
C ARG A 287 0.67 8.03 -14.57
N HIS A 288 -0.28 8.12 -13.63
CA HIS A 288 -0.94 9.37 -13.23
C HIS A 288 -0.03 10.23 -12.34
N ASP A 289 1.20 10.53 -12.79
CA ASP A 289 2.19 11.26 -12.01
C ASP A 289 1.94 12.78 -11.85
N GLN A 290 0.81 13.26 -12.37
CA GLN A 290 0.27 14.61 -12.11
C GLN A 290 -1.03 14.57 -11.32
N TYR A 291 -1.45 13.38 -10.85
CA TYR A 291 -2.57 13.26 -9.93
C TYR A 291 -2.24 13.91 -8.59
N ARG A 292 -3.21 14.67 -8.05
CA ARG A 292 -3.21 15.16 -6.69
C ARG A 292 -4.59 14.96 -6.09
N TYR A 293 -4.63 14.33 -4.92
CA TYR A 293 -5.83 14.21 -4.09
C TYR A 293 -6.14 15.55 -3.43
N ASP A 294 -7.41 15.93 -3.41
CA ASP A 294 -7.91 17.17 -2.80
C ASP A 294 -8.27 16.91 -1.33
N ASP A 295 -7.39 17.35 -0.43
CA ASP A 295 -7.55 17.22 1.02
C ASP A 295 -8.08 18.54 1.63
N VAL A 296 -9.16 19.08 1.05
CA VAL A 296 -9.95 20.28 1.46
C VAL A 296 -9.14 21.59 1.58
N ASP A 297 -8.12 21.60 2.42
CA ASP A 297 -7.22 22.70 2.72
C ASP A 297 -5.93 22.67 1.88
N ARG A 298 -5.54 21.52 1.32
CA ARG A 298 -4.35 21.38 0.47
C ARG A 298 -4.41 20.20 -0.50
N PHE A 299 -3.64 20.29 -1.57
CA PHE A 299 -3.41 19.13 -2.42
C PHE A 299 -2.35 18.19 -1.84
N SER A 300 -2.54 16.89 -2.07
CA SER A 300 -1.53 15.87 -1.78
C SER A 300 -0.27 16.02 -2.62
N THR A 301 0.74 15.22 -2.28
CA THR A 301 1.87 14.95 -3.15
C THR A 301 1.44 14.23 -4.43
N THR A 302 2.27 14.29 -5.46
CA THR A 302 2.14 13.46 -6.69
C THR A 302 2.99 12.19 -6.57
N LEU A 303 2.82 11.24 -7.50
CA LEU A 303 3.71 10.06 -7.60
C LEU A 303 5.19 10.43 -7.60
N ASN A 304 5.55 11.49 -8.34
CA ASN A 304 6.95 11.93 -8.48
C ASN A 304 7.49 12.54 -7.17
N GLU A 305 6.62 13.15 -6.35
CA GLU A 305 7.00 13.81 -5.11
C GLU A 305 7.18 12.83 -3.93
N GLN A 306 6.53 11.65 -3.97
CA GLN A 306 6.59 10.65 -2.89
C GLN A 306 8.03 10.22 -2.55
N LYS A 307 8.91 10.08 -3.56
CA LYS A 307 10.34 9.79 -3.35
C LYS A 307 11.00 10.83 -2.45
N HIS A 308 10.76 12.11 -2.70
CA HIS A 308 11.35 13.20 -1.93
C HIS A 308 10.80 13.25 -0.51
N LYS A 309 9.53 12.87 -0.31
CA LYS A 309 8.97 12.74 1.04
C LYS A 309 9.56 11.56 1.82
N ALA A 310 9.75 10.42 1.17
CA ALA A 310 10.49 9.29 1.76
C ALA A 310 11.93 9.68 2.14
N GLN A 311 12.63 10.42 1.27
CA GLN A 311 13.96 10.97 1.58
C GLN A 311 13.93 11.93 2.78
N ALA A 312 12.92 12.80 2.86
CA ALA A 312 12.74 13.70 4.00
C ALA A 312 12.51 12.94 5.32
N ILE A 313 11.78 11.82 5.31
CA ILE A 313 11.64 10.94 6.48
C ILE A 313 13.03 10.45 6.94
N ILE A 314 13.89 10.02 6.01
CA ILE A 314 15.27 9.59 6.35
C ILE A 314 16.08 10.74 6.95
N GLN A 315 15.94 11.95 6.41
CA GLN A 315 16.59 13.14 6.95
C GLN A 315 16.13 13.44 8.38
N VAL A 316 14.85 13.26 8.70
CA VAL A 316 14.31 13.45 10.06
C VAL A 316 14.78 12.34 11.00
N PHE A 317 14.88 11.09 10.54
CA PHE A 317 15.54 10.04 11.33
C PHE A 317 17.01 10.34 11.60
N ALA A 318 17.76 10.88 10.64
CA ALA A 318 19.14 11.30 10.86
C ALA A 318 19.25 12.40 11.94
N GLN A 319 18.33 13.37 11.93
CA GLN A 319 18.21 14.36 13.01
C GLN A 319 17.87 13.72 14.36
N ALA A 320 16.98 12.72 14.39
CA ALA A 320 16.62 11.99 15.61
C ALA A 320 17.84 11.28 16.22
N VAL A 321 18.61 10.58 15.37
CA VAL A 321 19.82 9.85 15.78
C VAL A 321 20.89 10.81 16.32
N ASP A 322 21.15 11.93 15.63
CA ASP A 322 22.10 12.95 16.12
C ASP A 322 21.63 13.58 17.43
N PHE A 323 20.34 13.84 17.60
CA PHE A 323 19.80 14.37 18.85
C PHE A 323 19.98 13.39 20.01
N ILE A 324 19.71 12.10 19.82
CA ILE A 324 19.96 11.06 20.82
C ILE A 324 21.46 10.99 21.18
N LYS A 325 22.34 11.08 20.17
CA LYS A 325 23.78 10.93 20.37
C LYS A 325 24.40 12.13 21.09
N THR A 326 23.97 13.35 20.76
CA THR A 326 24.59 14.60 21.20
C THR A 326 23.86 15.31 22.33
N GLY A 327 22.57 15.01 22.54
CA GLY A 327 21.71 15.76 23.46
C GLY A 327 21.29 17.14 22.94
N ARG A 328 21.69 17.53 21.72
CA ARG A 328 21.40 18.85 21.13
C ARG A 328 20.67 18.69 19.80
N LYS A 329 19.46 19.26 19.69
CA LYS A 329 18.68 19.21 18.46
C LYS A 329 19.17 20.28 17.47
N LYS A 330 19.80 19.85 16.38
CA LYS A 330 20.25 20.73 15.28
C LYS A 330 19.13 20.99 14.28
N PRO A 331 19.17 22.08 13.48
CA PRO A 331 18.24 22.29 12.35
C PRO A 331 18.25 21.14 11.35
N LEU A 332 17.12 20.88 10.67
CA LEU A 332 16.96 19.73 9.79
C LEU A 332 17.88 19.83 8.55
N GLU A 333 18.13 21.04 8.07
CA GLU A 333 18.93 21.39 6.90
C GLU A 333 20.36 20.83 6.97
N VAL A 334 20.92 20.72 8.17
CA VAL A 334 22.25 20.14 8.42
C VAL A 334 22.34 18.69 7.93
N PHE A 335 21.21 17.98 7.91
CA PHE A 335 21.15 16.56 7.56
C PHE A 335 20.88 16.30 6.07
N LYS A 336 20.72 17.33 5.22
CA LYS A 336 20.49 17.14 3.77
C LYS A 336 21.61 16.33 3.10
N ALA A 337 22.85 16.54 3.53
CA ALA A 337 24.03 15.83 3.04
C ALA A 337 24.45 14.66 3.96
N HIS A 338 23.57 14.20 4.86
CA HIS A 338 23.88 13.07 5.73
C HIS A 338 24.15 11.81 4.87
N PRO A 339 25.18 10.99 5.20
CA PRO A 339 25.54 9.83 4.37
C PRO A 339 24.37 8.89 4.04
N GLU A 340 23.50 8.61 5.01
CA GLU A 340 22.35 7.74 4.80
C GLU A 340 21.23 8.38 3.94
N VAL A 341 21.17 9.71 3.84
CA VAL A 341 20.25 10.42 2.91
C VAL A 341 20.77 10.34 1.47
N ILE A 342 22.09 10.41 1.28
CA ILE A 342 22.73 10.20 -0.02
C ILE A 342 22.59 8.72 -0.43
N ARG A 343 22.78 7.80 0.51
CA ARG A 343 22.63 6.36 0.27
C ARG A 343 21.21 5.97 -0.11
N PHE A 344 20.20 6.61 0.48
CA PHE A 344 18.80 6.45 0.09
C PHE A 344 18.63 6.67 -1.42
N GLU A 345 19.17 7.76 -1.95
CA GLU A 345 19.06 8.12 -3.37
C GLU A 345 19.69 7.07 -4.29
N GLN A 346 20.90 6.62 -3.94
CA GLN A 346 21.62 5.59 -4.68
C GLN A 346 20.86 4.25 -4.68
N ASN A 347 20.38 3.84 -3.50
CA ASN A 347 19.60 2.61 -3.34
C ASN A 347 18.27 2.70 -4.10
N PHE A 348 17.60 3.86 -4.06
CA PHE A 348 16.32 4.07 -4.74
C PHE A 348 16.47 3.82 -6.24
N GLU A 349 17.49 4.40 -6.89
CA GLU A 349 17.66 4.22 -8.34
C GLU A 349 17.93 2.76 -8.71
N ILE A 350 18.72 2.03 -7.91
CA ILE A 350 18.97 0.60 -8.14
C ILE A 350 17.69 -0.22 -7.94
N PHE A 351 16.95 -0.03 -6.85
CA PHE A 351 15.71 -0.75 -6.59
C PHE A 351 14.63 -0.43 -7.62
N ARG A 352 14.58 0.80 -8.14
CA ARG A 352 13.64 1.19 -9.20
C ARG A 352 13.97 0.48 -10.52
N LEU A 353 15.25 0.40 -10.88
CA LEU A 353 15.66 -0.35 -12.07
C LEU A 353 15.41 -1.86 -11.91
N GLU A 354 15.66 -2.41 -10.73
CA GLU A 354 15.32 -3.81 -10.40
C GLU A 354 13.82 -4.06 -10.58
N ARG A 355 12.98 -3.18 -10.04
CA ARG A 355 11.52 -3.29 -10.17
C ARG A 355 11.05 -3.12 -11.61
N LEU A 356 11.66 -2.22 -12.38
CA LEU A 356 11.39 -2.07 -13.81
C LEU A 356 11.70 -3.36 -14.58
N LEU A 357 12.88 -3.95 -14.37
CA LEU A 357 13.28 -5.21 -15.01
C LEU A 357 12.28 -6.34 -14.66
N TYR A 358 11.87 -6.42 -13.40
CA TYR A 358 10.80 -7.34 -12.99
C TYR A 358 9.51 -7.09 -13.78
N ARG A 359 9.02 -5.83 -13.83
CA ARG A 359 7.78 -5.46 -14.53
C ARG A 359 7.78 -5.81 -16.00
N VAL A 360 8.94 -5.73 -16.66
CA VAL A 360 9.06 -6.06 -18.09
C VAL A 360 9.36 -7.53 -18.35
N GLY A 361 9.39 -8.37 -17.30
CA GLY A 361 9.39 -9.83 -17.43
C GLY A 361 10.72 -10.53 -17.10
N PHE A 362 11.77 -9.81 -16.68
CA PHE A 362 13.02 -10.45 -16.25
C PHE A 362 12.85 -11.18 -14.91
N GLU A 363 13.65 -12.21 -14.70
CA GLU A 363 13.76 -12.92 -13.42
C GLU A 363 14.80 -12.26 -12.52
N GLN A 364 14.76 -12.58 -11.22
CA GLN A 364 15.71 -12.03 -10.25
C GLN A 364 17.16 -12.26 -10.69
N LYS A 365 17.53 -13.49 -11.06
CA LYS A 365 18.90 -13.82 -11.49
C LYS A 365 19.35 -13.03 -12.72
N GLN A 366 18.43 -12.73 -13.64
CA GLN A 366 18.73 -11.93 -14.83
C GLN A 366 18.86 -10.46 -14.47
N SER A 367 17.98 -9.97 -13.61
CA SER A 367 18.02 -8.59 -13.10
C SER A 367 19.32 -8.34 -12.34
N ASP A 368 19.73 -9.26 -11.46
CA ASP A 368 21.00 -9.20 -10.73
C ASP A 368 22.19 -9.14 -11.69
N LEU A 369 22.20 -9.96 -12.74
CA LEU A 369 23.26 -9.95 -13.76
C LEU A 369 23.32 -8.60 -14.48
N LEU A 370 22.16 -8.10 -14.91
CA LEU A 370 22.05 -6.84 -15.64
C LEU A 370 22.49 -5.66 -14.76
N LEU A 371 22.02 -5.57 -13.52
CA LEU A 371 22.36 -4.48 -12.61
C LEU A 371 23.82 -4.53 -12.15
N LYS A 372 24.41 -5.72 -11.95
CA LYS A 372 25.80 -5.85 -11.49
C LYS A 372 26.83 -5.68 -12.60
N LYS A 373 26.56 -6.18 -13.81
CA LYS A 373 27.57 -6.22 -14.90
C LYS A 373 27.24 -5.30 -16.07
N HIS A 374 25.99 -4.89 -16.21
CA HIS A 374 25.49 -4.21 -17.40
C HIS A 374 24.58 -3.02 -17.07
N LEU A 375 24.83 -2.34 -15.95
CA LEU A 375 23.98 -1.25 -15.45
C LEU A 375 23.70 -0.18 -16.50
N HIS A 376 24.72 0.21 -17.28
CA HIS A 376 24.59 1.21 -18.34
C HIS A 376 23.53 0.83 -19.39
N LEU A 377 23.43 -0.45 -19.76
CA LEU A 377 22.42 -0.93 -20.72
C LEU A 377 21.01 -0.82 -20.16
N VAL A 378 20.85 -1.11 -18.86
CA VAL A 378 19.56 -0.97 -18.16
C VAL A 378 19.16 0.50 -18.10
N GLN A 379 20.12 1.40 -17.84
CA GLN A 379 19.88 2.84 -17.82
C GLN A 379 19.51 3.40 -19.20
N GLU A 380 20.13 2.91 -20.28
CA GLU A 380 19.75 3.28 -21.65
C GLU A 380 18.31 2.83 -21.98
N PHE A 381 17.95 1.60 -21.63
CA PHE A 381 16.58 1.10 -21.77
C PHE A 381 15.59 1.95 -20.95
N ASP A 382 15.91 2.25 -19.69
CA ASP A 382 15.08 3.06 -18.80
C ASP A 382 14.84 4.48 -19.34
N ARG A 383 15.83 5.11 -19.99
CA ARG A 383 15.64 6.44 -20.62
C ARG A 383 14.55 6.40 -21.69
N LEU A 384 14.55 5.36 -22.53
CA LEU A 384 13.52 5.17 -23.56
C LEU A 384 12.17 4.80 -22.95
N TYR A 385 12.16 3.96 -21.90
CA TYR A 385 10.95 3.63 -21.16
C TYR A 385 10.29 4.89 -20.58
N LYS A 386 11.07 5.72 -19.87
CA LYS A 386 10.61 6.99 -19.29
C LYS A 386 10.12 8.00 -20.33
N TYR A 387 10.68 7.98 -21.54
CA TYR A 387 10.18 8.82 -22.63
C TYR A 387 8.70 8.53 -22.90
N PHE A 388 8.31 7.27 -23.05
CA PHE A 388 6.91 6.92 -23.28
C PHE A 388 6.07 7.10 -22.02
N GLU A 389 6.59 6.66 -20.88
CA GLU A 389 5.89 6.68 -19.60
C GLU A 389 5.45 8.08 -19.15
N ARG A 390 6.26 9.10 -19.43
CA ARG A 390 6.01 10.50 -19.02
C ARG A 390 5.15 11.29 -20.00
N ARG A 391 4.85 10.74 -21.19
CA ARG A 391 4.03 11.48 -22.17
C ARG A 391 2.61 11.61 -21.65
N LYS A 392 2.07 12.81 -21.82
CA LYS A 392 0.71 13.16 -21.42
C LYS A 392 -0.18 13.33 -22.63
N ILE A 393 -1.48 13.14 -22.42
CA ILE A 393 -2.48 13.52 -23.39
C ILE A 393 -2.42 15.04 -23.65
N SER A 394 -2.88 15.47 -24.82
CA SER A 394 -2.86 16.88 -25.21
C SER A 394 -3.80 17.76 -24.39
N LYS A 395 -4.85 17.18 -23.79
CA LYS A 395 -5.71 17.89 -22.85
C LYS A 395 -4.92 18.38 -21.63
N GLU A 396 -5.37 19.48 -21.05
CA GLU A 396 -4.85 20.04 -19.82
C GLU A 396 -5.24 19.20 -18.59
N ILE A 397 -4.76 19.61 -17.41
CA ILE A 397 -5.16 19.05 -16.13
C ILE A 397 -6.69 19.18 -15.99
N GLN A 398 -7.33 18.11 -15.53
CA GLN A 398 -8.79 18.01 -15.35
C GLN A 398 -9.11 17.69 -13.90
N LYS A 399 -10.30 18.12 -13.45
CA LYS A 399 -10.87 17.64 -12.20
C LYS A 399 -11.29 16.18 -12.32
N VAL A 400 -11.10 15.44 -11.24
CA VAL A 400 -11.54 14.05 -11.03
C VAL A 400 -12.31 14.01 -9.70
N PRO A 401 -13.05 12.94 -9.37
CA PRO A 401 -13.95 12.93 -8.21
C PRO A 401 -13.30 13.37 -6.89
N ASP A 402 -12.05 12.97 -6.66
CA ASP A 402 -11.30 13.20 -5.42
C ASP A 402 -10.05 14.08 -5.63
N GLY A 403 -9.97 14.83 -6.74
CA GLY A 403 -8.82 15.69 -6.99
C GLY A 403 -8.65 16.22 -8.41
N ILE A 404 -7.40 16.30 -8.85
CA ILE A 404 -7.02 16.75 -10.19
C ILE A 404 -6.00 15.82 -10.82
N ASN A 405 -6.01 15.69 -12.15
CA ASN A 405 -5.03 14.88 -12.87
C ASN A 405 -4.85 15.31 -14.34
N ARG A 406 -3.67 15.01 -14.90
CA ARG A 406 -3.45 14.92 -16.34
C ARG A 406 -3.00 13.50 -16.70
N PRO A 407 -3.85 12.69 -17.36
CA PRO A 407 -3.55 11.31 -17.68
C PRO A 407 -2.31 11.11 -18.56
N ALA A 408 -1.62 9.99 -18.35
CA ALA A 408 -0.60 9.52 -19.27
C ALA A 408 -1.19 9.17 -20.64
N LEU A 409 -0.40 9.39 -21.69
CA LEU A 409 -0.75 9.06 -23.07
C LEU A 409 -0.64 7.56 -23.33
N PHE A 410 0.37 6.91 -22.74
CA PHE A 410 0.66 5.51 -22.97
C PHE A 410 0.41 4.69 -21.71
N ASN A 411 -0.28 3.55 -21.89
CA ASN A 411 -0.28 2.47 -20.93
C ASN A 411 0.99 1.63 -21.11
N MET A 412 1.99 1.86 -20.25
CA MET A 412 3.25 1.14 -20.32
C MET A 412 3.14 -0.35 -20.03
N ARG A 413 2.08 -0.81 -19.35
CA ARG A 413 1.81 -2.24 -19.14
C ARG A 413 1.50 -2.91 -20.48
N GLN A 414 0.57 -2.33 -21.23
CA GLN A 414 0.20 -2.81 -22.56
C GLN A 414 1.34 -2.63 -23.56
N MET A 415 2.09 -1.53 -23.47
CA MET A 415 3.25 -1.30 -24.32
C MET A 415 4.30 -2.38 -24.20
N MET A 416 4.66 -2.81 -22.99
CA MET A 416 5.70 -3.83 -22.82
C MET A 416 5.24 -5.23 -23.25
N VAL A 417 3.94 -5.53 -23.13
CA VAL A 417 3.35 -6.75 -23.71
C VAL A 417 3.39 -6.67 -25.24
N ALA A 418 3.07 -5.52 -25.82
CA ALA A 418 3.08 -5.31 -27.27
C ALA A 418 4.52 -5.38 -27.84
N VAL A 419 5.51 -4.76 -27.19
CA VAL A 419 6.93 -4.84 -27.56
C VAL A 419 7.40 -6.29 -27.62
N THR A 420 7.15 -7.06 -26.57
CA THR A 420 7.58 -8.47 -26.50
C THR A 420 6.85 -9.35 -27.51
N SER A 421 5.56 -9.09 -27.74
CA SER A 421 4.77 -9.79 -28.77
C SER A 421 5.27 -9.50 -30.19
N ALA A 422 5.57 -8.23 -30.48
CA ALA A 422 6.07 -7.82 -31.79
C ALA A 422 7.41 -8.50 -32.11
N LEU A 423 8.35 -8.49 -31.15
CA LEU A 423 9.65 -9.17 -31.29
C LEU A 423 9.51 -10.69 -31.55
N LEU A 424 8.49 -11.35 -31.01
CA LEU A 424 8.24 -12.78 -31.26
C LEU A 424 7.61 -13.06 -32.62
N SER A 425 6.87 -12.09 -33.17
CA SER A 425 6.14 -12.23 -34.44
C SER A 425 7.00 -11.95 -35.68
N THR A 426 8.17 -11.33 -35.51
CA THR A 426 9.09 -10.98 -36.58
C THR A 426 10.37 -11.81 -36.52
N ASP A 427 11.22 -11.66 -37.54
CA ASP A 427 12.65 -11.93 -37.33
C ASP A 427 13.11 -11.03 -36.17
N LEU A 428 13.75 -11.62 -35.16
CA LEU A 428 14.20 -10.92 -33.95
C LEU A 428 15.07 -9.71 -34.30
N SER A 429 15.72 -9.70 -35.45
CA SER A 429 16.56 -8.61 -35.92
C SER A 429 15.81 -7.44 -36.61
N LYS A 430 14.53 -7.60 -36.97
CA LYS A 430 13.79 -6.64 -37.82
C LYS A 430 12.33 -6.48 -37.42
N LEU A 431 12.02 -5.40 -36.69
CA LEU A 431 10.65 -4.90 -36.51
C LEU A 431 10.19 -4.16 -37.77
N LYS A 432 9.10 -4.62 -38.41
CA LYS A 432 8.53 -3.91 -39.55
C LYS A 432 7.61 -2.79 -39.04
N GLN A 433 7.31 -1.88 -39.95
CA GLN A 433 6.50 -0.69 -39.66
C GLN A 433 5.09 -1.07 -39.17
N LYS A 434 4.50 -2.14 -39.72
CA LYS A 434 3.16 -2.62 -39.34
C LYS A 434 3.09 -3.12 -37.89
N GLU A 435 4.11 -3.84 -37.39
CA GLU A 435 4.11 -4.29 -35.99
C GLU A 435 4.31 -3.11 -35.02
N ILE A 436 5.10 -2.11 -35.40
CA ILE A 436 5.29 -0.87 -34.61
C ILE A 436 3.95 -0.13 -34.49
N GLU A 437 3.26 0.09 -35.61
CA GLU A 437 1.96 0.79 -35.63
C GLU A 437 0.91 0.06 -34.81
N LYS A 438 0.81 -1.27 -34.98
CA LYS A 438 -0.06 -2.10 -34.18
C LYS A 438 0.25 -1.96 -32.68
N SER A 439 1.53 -2.08 -32.31
CA SER A 439 1.95 -2.02 -30.90
C SER A 439 1.65 -0.66 -30.27
N LEU A 440 1.93 0.43 -30.98
CA LEU A 440 1.61 1.78 -30.51
C LEU A 440 0.09 1.97 -30.36
N SER A 441 -0.70 1.50 -31.33
CA SER A 441 -2.17 1.62 -31.30
C SER A 441 -2.80 0.93 -30.09
N THR A 442 -2.26 -0.23 -29.69
CA THR A 442 -2.71 -0.99 -28.51
C THR A 442 -2.16 -0.46 -27.19
N SER A 443 -1.24 0.51 -27.24
CA SER A 443 -0.56 1.05 -26.04
C SER A 443 -1.12 2.40 -25.60
N PHE A 444 -1.99 3.03 -26.39
CA PHE A 444 -2.62 4.28 -25.98
C PHE A 444 -3.54 4.07 -24.79
N SER A 445 -3.53 5.03 -23.87
CA SER A 445 -4.53 5.06 -22.80
C SER A 445 -5.93 5.32 -23.37
N THR A 446 -6.96 4.89 -22.64
CA THR A 446 -8.38 5.19 -22.91
C THR A 446 -8.66 6.68 -22.94
N PHE A 447 -7.86 7.49 -22.24
CA PHE A 447 -7.93 8.95 -22.22
C PHE A 447 -7.38 9.62 -23.49
N ALA A 448 -6.65 8.90 -24.34
CA ALA A 448 -6.01 9.48 -25.53
C ALA A 448 -7.04 9.89 -26.59
N THR A 449 -6.97 11.15 -27.03
CA THR A 449 -7.83 11.70 -28.08
C THR A 449 -7.35 11.30 -29.48
N SER A 450 -8.17 11.54 -30.51
CA SER A 450 -7.78 11.35 -31.91
C SER A 450 -6.56 12.19 -32.31
N LYS A 451 -6.35 13.35 -31.67
CA LYS A 451 -5.16 14.19 -31.86
C LYS A 451 -3.91 13.50 -31.29
N ASP A 452 -4.04 12.91 -30.11
CA ASP A 452 -2.94 12.24 -29.41
C ASP A 452 -2.47 10.96 -30.12
N LYS A 453 -3.41 10.27 -30.78
CA LYS A 453 -3.16 9.03 -31.52
C LYS A 453 -2.39 9.24 -32.82
N ARG A 454 -2.08 10.48 -33.21
CA ARG A 454 -1.25 10.80 -34.38
C ARG A 454 0.22 10.53 -34.05
N VAL A 455 0.72 9.37 -34.44
CA VAL A 455 2.09 8.94 -34.18
C VAL A 455 3.07 9.63 -35.14
N SER A 456 3.98 10.45 -34.60
CA SER A 456 5.08 11.07 -35.37
C SER A 456 6.16 10.04 -35.77
N ALA A 457 6.97 10.38 -36.78
CA ALA A 457 8.12 9.55 -37.17
C ALA A 457 9.09 9.32 -36.01
N GLU A 458 9.38 10.36 -35.23
CA GLU A 458 10.22 10.28 -34.02
C GLU A 458 9.67 9.28 -32.99
N THR A 459 8.34 9.27 -32.78
CA THR A 459 7.72 8.34 -31.82
C THR A 459 7.90 6.88 -32.26
N ARG A 460 7.82 6.61 -33.57
CA ARG A 460 8.05 5.27 -34.13
C ARG A 460 9.50 4.84 -33.97
N GLU A 461 10.43 5.76 -34.22
CA GLU A 461 11.86 5.49 -34.05
C GLU A 461 12.19 5.14 -32.60
N ARG A 462 11.72 5.96 -31.64
CA ARG A 462 11.91 5.68 -30.22
C ARG A 462 11.28 4.36 -29.78
N PHE A 463 10.18 3.94 -30.39
CA PHE A 463 9.57 2.64 -30.10
C PHE A 463 10.44 1.51 -30.64
N ARG A 464 10.99 1.66 -31.85
CA ARG A 464 11.94 0.70 -32.42
C ARG A 464 13.18 0.58 -31.53
N ASP A 465 13.73 1.71 -31.09
CA ASP A 465 14.87 1.73 -30.16
C ASP A 465 14.53 1.03 -28.85
N LEU A 466 13.35 1.31 -28.26
CA LEU A 466 12.90 0.65 -27.02
C LEU A 466 12.88 -0.87 -27.18
N ALA A 467 12.30 -1.37 -28.27
CA ALA A 467 12.21 -2.79 -28.54
C ALA A 467 13.58 -3.43 -28.82
N GLN A 468 14.46 -2.75 -29.55
CA GLN A 468 15.83 -3.21 -29.80
C GLN A 468 16.65 -3.27 -28.50
N ARG A 469 16.57 -2.24 -27.65
CA ARG A 469 17.25 -2.23 -26.34
C ARG A 469 16.72 -3.32 -25.43
N TYR A 470 15.40 -3.53 -25.42
CA TYR A 470 14.81 -4.65 -24.69
C TYR A 470 15.37 -6.01 -25.18
N LEU A 471 15.37 -6.26 -26.49
CA LEU A 471 15.93 -7.48 -27.06
C LEU A 471 17.40 -7.66 -26.71
N TYR A 472 18.18 -6.57 -26.71
CA TYR A 472 19.58 -6.60 -26.34
C TYR A 472 19.78 -7.03 -24.87
N LEU A 473 18.96 -6.53 -23.94
CA LEU A 473 18.96 -6.99 -22.54
C LEU A 473 18.63 -8.49 -22.43
N VAL A 474 17.66 -8.97 -23.21
CA VAL A 474 17.34 -10.42 -23.27
C VAL A 474 18.55 -11.20 -23.79
N ASN A 475 19.22 -10.72 -24.84
CA ASN A 475 20.40 -11.37 -25.42
C ASN A 475 21.57 -11.46 -24.44
N VAL A 476 21.88 -10.37 -23.73
CA VAL A 476 22.92 -10.33 -22.69
C VAL A 476 22.64 -11.35 -21.58
N THR A 477 21.37 -11.62 -21.27
CA THR A 477 20.96 -12.59 -20.25
C THR A 477 20.75 -14.02 -20.80
N ALA A 478 20.92 -14.24 -22.11
CA ALA A 478 20.71 -15.54 -22.75
C ALA A 478 21.76 -16.57 -22.34
N GLY A 479 23.02 -16.17 -22.20
CA GLY A 479 24.14 -17.09 -21.98
C GLY A 479 24.18 -18.16 -23.07
N ARG A 480 24.04 -19.44 -22.69
CA ARG A 480 23.97 -20.58 -23.61
C ARG A 480 22.55 -20.92 -24.10
N ARG A 481 21.52 -20.21 -23.62
CA ARG A 481 20.12 -20.50 -23.97
C ARG A 481 19.76 -19.87 -25.31
N SER A 482 18.80 -20.47 -26.02
CA SER A 482 18.20 -19.85 -27.21
C SER A 482 17.55 -18.51 -26.85
N LEU A 483 17.92 -17.47 -27.60
CA LEU A 483 17.36 -16.12 -27.47
C LEU A 483 15.83 -16.14 -27.61
N LYS A 484 15.30 -16.89 -28.58
CA LYS A 484 13.86 -17.02 -28.82
C LYS A 484 13.14 -17.59 -27.59
N ARG A 485 13.65 -18.70 -27.02
CA ARG A 485 13.06 -19.33 -25.83
C ARG A 485 13.10 -18.41 -24.61
N LEU A 486 14.16 -17.61 -24.48
CA LEU A 486 14.25 -16.64 -23.41
C LEU A 486 13.26 -15.49 -23.60
N LEU A 487 13.12 -14.99 -24.83
CA LEU A 487 12.14 -13.97 -25.16
C LEU A 487 10.71 -14.46 -24.88
N GLU A 488 10.35 -15.68 -25.30
CA GLU A 488 9.06 -16.31 -24.99
C GLU A 488 8.78 -16.35 -23.49
N ARG A 489 9.80 -16.72 -22.69
CA ARG A 489 9.68 -16.73 -21.22
C ARG A 489 9.47 -15.32 -20.66
N THR A 490 10.24 -14.32 -21.12
CA THR A 490 10.06 -12.94 -20.65
C THR A 490 8.73 -12.35 -21.08
N HIS A 491 8.25 -12.68 -22.29
CA HIS A 491 6.93 -12.30 -22.79
C HIS A 491 5.82 -12.85 -21.91
N PHE A 492 5.82 -14.16 -21.63
CA PHE A 492 4.86 -14.80 -20.73
C PHE A 492 4.85 -14.13 -19.35
N ARG A 493 6.03 -13.89 -18.78
CA ARG A 493 6.15 -13.20 -17.48
C ARG A 493 5.60 -11.78 -17.53
N SER A 494 5.91 -11.03 -18.58
CA SER A 494 5.39 -9.68 -18.80
C SER A 494 3.87 -9.68 -18.92
N GLN A 495 3.26 -10.64 -19.63
CA GLN A 495 1.80 -10.77 -19.74
C GLN A 495 1.11 -10.99 -18.38
N VAL A 496 1.69 -11.84 -17.52
CA VAL A 496 1.14 -12.09 -16.19
C VAL A 496 1.22 -10.83 -15.31
N ILE A 497 2.33 -10.10 -15.37
CA ILE A 497 2.55 -8.89 -14.55
C ILE A 497 1.72 -7.70 -15.05
N ASN A 498 1.52 -7.59 -16.35
CA ASN A 498 0.93 -6.42 -17.02
C ASN A 498 -0.49 -6.69 -17.53
N ARG A 499 -1.22 -7.61 -16.87
CA ARG A 499 -2.60 -7.95 -17.23
C ARG A 499 -3.53 -6.73 -17.16
N ALA A 500 -4.54 -6.71 -18.04
CA ALA A 500 -5.48 -5.58 -18.14
C ALA A 500 -6.43 -5.52 -16.94
N ASP A 501 -6.88 -6.68 -16.47
CA ASP A 501 -7.75 -6.93 -15.30
C ASP A 501 -7.00 -6.89 -13.95
N ARG A 502 -5.86 -6.20 -13.89
CA ARG A 502 -5.19 -5.92 -12.62
C ARG A 502 -5.97 -4.83 -11.90
N ILE A 503 -6.21 -5.04 -10.61
CA ILE A 503 -6.88 -4.08 -9.75
C ILE A 503 -6.23 -2.68 -9.79
N THR A 504 -7.08 -1.66 -9.83
CA THR A 504 -6.71 -0.24 -9.78
C THR A 504 -7.43 0.47 -8.63
N GLY A 505 -7.20 1.78 -8.43
CA GLY A 505 -7.87 2.58 -7.41
C GLY A 505 -9.40 2.55 -7.54
N ASN A 506 -9.95 3.01 -8.65
CA ASN A 506 -11.40 2.91 -8.88
C ASN A 506 -11.86 1.45 -9.01
N GLY A 507 -11.01 0.59 -9.55
CA GLY A 507 -11.31 -0.84 -9.69
C GLY A 507 -11.57 -1.55 -8.37
N ILE A 508 -10.93 -1.12 -7.26
CA ILE A 508 -11.23 -1.71 -5.95
C ILE A 508 -12.62 -1.30 -5.44
N GLU A 509 -13.06 -0.07 -5.71
CA GLU A 509 -14.38 0.43 -5.30
C GLU A 509 -15.49 -0.40 -5.95
N TYR A 510 -15.44 -0.60 -7.26
CA TYR A 510 -16.43 -1.45 -7.96
C TYR A 510 -16.41 -2.92 -7.51
N VAL A 511 -15.23 -3.46 -7.18
CA VAL A 511 -15.13 -4.82 -6.62
C VAL A 511 -15.79 -4.91 -5.25
N VAL A 512 -15.66 -3.87 -4.43
CA VAL A 512 -16.31 -3.78 -3.12
C VAL A 512 -17.82 -3.62 -3.27
N GLU A 513 -18.31 -2.79 -4.19
CA GLU A 513 -19.73 -2.70 -4.51
C GLU A 513 -20.32 -4.06 -4.87
N VAL A 514 -19.64 -4.85 -5.71
CA VAL A 514 -20.05 -6.22 -6.01
C VAL A 514 -20.15 -7.08 -4.75
N ILE A 515 -19.23 -6.96 -3.77
CA ILE A 515 -19.31 -7.69 -2.49
C ILE A 515 -20.53 -7.25 -1.69
N LEU A 516 -20.72 -5.94 -1.54
CA LEU A 516 -21.81 -5.35 -0.75
C LEU A 516 -23.17 -5.77 -1.31
N GLU A 517 -23.35 -5.74 -2.64
CA GLU A 517 -24.56 -6.23 -3.27
C GLU A 517 -24.86 -7.71 -2.96
N GLN A 518 -23.84 -8.57 -2.85
CA GLN A 518 -24.05 -9.97 -2.48
C GLN A 518 -24.40 -10.14 -1.00
N LEU A 519 -23.84 -9.29 -0.14
CA LEU A 519 -24.20 -9.25 1.28
C LEU A 519 -25.67 -8.83 1.45
N ASP A 520 -26.12 -7.80 0.72
CA ASP A 520 -27.52 -7.34 0.77
C ASP A 520 -28.51 -8.36 0.20
N LYS A 521 -28.07 -9.18 -0.75
CA LYS A 521 -28.82 -10.35 -1.25
C LYS A 521 -28.80 -11.54 -0.29
N ASN A 522 -28.21 -11.39 0.90
CA ASN A 522 -28.07 -12.43 1.93
C ASN A 522 -27.39 -13.71 1.41
N LEU A 523 -26.45 -13.58 0.47
CA LEU A 523 -25.68 -14.73 0.01
C LEU A 523 -24.83 -15.26 1.19
N PRO A 524 -24.83 -16.59 1.47
CA PRO A 524 -24.08 -17.11 2.61
C PRO A 524 -22.61 -16.72 2.60
N GLN A 525 -22.11 -16.23 3.74
CA GLN A 525 -20.76 -15.67 3.94
C GLN A 525 -19.65 -16.54 3.34
N LYS A 526 -19.73 -17.87 3.49
CA LYS A 526 -18.74 -18.81 2.94
C LYS A 526 -18.52 -18.68 1.43
N TYR A 527 -19.57 -18.32 0.68
CA TYR A 527 -19.48 -18.17 -0.77
C TYR A 527 -18.77 -16.87 -1.15
N ILE A 528 -19.07 -15.79 -0.43
CA ILE A 528 -18.44 -14.46 -0.59
C ILE A 528 -16.97 -14.55 -0.17
N GLN A 529 -16.67 -15.15 0.99
CA GLN A 529 -15.32 -15.40 1.48
C GLN A 529 -14.48 -16.16 0.47
N SER A 530 -15.02 -17.25 -0.08
CA SER A 530 -14.31 -18.06 -1.09
C SER A 530 -14.03 -17.27 -2.37
N ALA A 531 -14.96 -16.39 -2.79
CA ALA A 531 -14.78 -15.51 -3.94
C ALA A 531 -13.69 -14.45 -3.66
N ILE A 532 -13.72 -13.80 -2.49
CA ILE A 532 -12.70 -12.84 -2.05
C ILE A 532 -11.31 -13.48 -2.04
N GLU A 533 -11.15 -14.67 -1.45
CA GLU A 533 -9.85 -15.33 -1.38
C GLU A 533 -9.30 -15.70 -2.76
N ALA A 534 -10.16 -16.18 -3.65
CA ALA A 534 -9.81 -16.47 -5.03
C ALA A 534 -9.49 -15.20 -5.83
N PHE A 535 -10.24 -14.12 -5.61
CA PHE A 535 -9.97 -12.82 -6.22
C PHE A 535 -8.61 -12.30 -5.79
N ILE A 536 -8.32 -12.26 -4.49
CA ILE A 536 -7.00 -11.88 -3.95
C ILE A 536 -5.92 -12.74 -4.60
N ALA A 537 -6.09 -14.07 -4.66
CA ALA A 537 -5.13 -14.96 -5.28
C ALA A 537 -4.90 -14.66 -6.78
N ASN A 538 -5.97 -14.33 -7.52
CA ASN A 538 -5.89 -13.91 -8.93
C ASN A 538 -5.14 -12.59 -9.12
N GLN A 539 -5.26 -11.67 -8.18
CA GLN A 539 -4.58 -10.37 -8.20
C GLN A 539 -3.12 -10.45 -7.69
N VAL A 540 -2.62 -11.63 -7.30
CA VAL A 540 -1.18 -11.83 -7.02
C VAL A 540 -0.42 -12.06 -8.33
N LEU A 541 0.17 -10.99 -8.87
CA LEU A 541 0.82 -10.95 -10.18
C LEU A 541 2.24 -11.53 -10.21
N LEU A 542 2.42 -12.73 -9.65
CA LEU A 542 3.71 -13.42 -9.59
C LEU A 542 3.80 -14.51 -10.67
N PRO A 543 4.58 -14.35 -11.76
CA PRO A 543 4.59 -15.29 -12.89
C PRO A 543 4.99 -16.73 -12.55
N ASN A 544 5.72 -16.93 -11.46
CA ASN A 544 6.21 -18.24 -11.04
C ASN A 544 5.24 -18.96 -10.08
N LYS A 545 4.14 -18.31 -9.69
CA LYS A 545 3.14 -18.88 -8.78
C LYS A 545 1.94 -19.33 -9.60
N LYS A 546 1.61 -20.62 -9.55
CA LYS A 546 0.37 -21.11 -10.16
C LYS A 546 -0.80 -20.58 -9.35
N THR A 547 -1.66 -19.80 -9.98
CA THR A 547 -2.96 -19.45 -9.40
C THR A 547 -3.97 -20.50 -9.85
N CYS A 548 -4.42 -21.36 -8.93
CA CYS A 548 -5.46 -22.32 -9.23
C CYS A 548 -6.81 -21.71 -8.86
N LEU A 549 -7.55 -21.18 -9.84
CA LEU A 549 -8.89 -20.61 -9.63
C LEU A 549 -10.01 -21.61 -9.96
N ASN A 550 -9.67 -22.75 -10.56
CA ASN A 550 -10.63 -23.70 -11.15
C ASN A 550 -11.34 -24.61 -10.12
N TYR A 551 -11.23 -24.32 -8.82
CA TYR A 551 -11.90 -25.11 -7.78
C TYR A 551 -13.26 -24.52 -7.36
N LEU A 552 -13.54 -23.25 -7.65
CA LEU A 552 -14.81 -22.63 -7.32
C LEU A 552 -15.94 -23.12 -8.23
N ARG A 553 -17.13 -23.33 -7.62
CA ARG A 553 -18.36 -23.75 -8.30
C ARG A 553 -19.54 -22.93 -7.78
N GLY A 554 -20.62 -22.88 -8.56
CA GLY A 554 -21.87 -22.22 -8.16
C GLY A 554 -21.70 -20.73 -7.84
N SER A 555 -22.30 -20.28 -6.74
CA SER A 555 -22.36 -18.85 -6.37
C SER A 555 -20.98 -18.21 -6.22
N SER A 556 -20.01 -18.86 -5.56
CA SER A 556 -18.66 -18.28 -5.42
C SER A 556 -17.99 -17.98 -6.76
N LYS A 557 -18.20 -18.84 -7.76
CA LYS A 557 -17.64 -18.63 -9.10
C LYS A 557 -18.30 -17.42 -9.77
N THR A 558 -19.63 -17.31 -9.65
CA THR A 558 -20.40 -16.19 -10.23
C THR A 558 -19.99 -14.85 -9.62
N VAL A 559 -19.80 -14.81 -8.30
CA VAL A 559 -19.31 -13.60 -7.60
C VAL A 559 -17.90 -13.24 -8.07
N LEU A 560 -16.97 -14.21 -8.14
CA LEU A 560 -15.62 -13.97 -8.63
C LEU A 560 -15.62 -13.44 -10.07
N GLU A 561 -16.42 -14.03 -10.96
CA GLU A 561 -16.53 -13.59 -12.36
C GLU A 561 -17.06 -12.15 -12.44
N SER A 562 -18.02 -11.79 -11.58
CA SER A 562 -18.54 -10.41 -11.49
C SER A 562 -17.46 -9.43 -11.02
N MET A 563 -16.69 -9.79 -9.98
CA MET A 563 -15.55 -8.99 -9.51
C MET A 563 -14.46 -8.82 -10.58
N GLN A 564 -14.24 -9.83 -11.42
CA GLN A 564 -13.24 -9.75 -12.49
C GLN A 564 -13.74 -8.92 -13.67
N ALA A 565 -15.04 -9.02 -13.99
CA ALA A 565 -15.64 -8.29 -15.11
C ALA A 565 -15.52 -6.78 -14.93
N VAL A 566 -15.80 -6.26 -13.73
CA VAL A 566 -15.74 -4.81 -13.44
C VAL A 566 -14.33 -4.22 -13.62
N LEU A 567 -13.28 -5.03 -13.50
CA LEU A 567 -11.90 -4.56 -13.66
C LEU A 567 -11.50 -4.32 -15.13
N LEU A 568 -12.20 -4.91 -16.11
CA LEU A 568 -11.83 -4.78 -17.51
C LEU A 568 -11.97 -3.34 -18.03
N ASP A 569 -12.91 -2.61 -17.46
CA ASP A 569 -13.17 -1.21 -17.81
C ASP A 569 -12.23 -0.24 -17.06
N CYS A 570 -11.57 -0.70 -16.00
CA CYS A 570 -10.74 0.13 -15.11
C CYS A 570 -9.24 0.09 -15.43
N LYS A 571 -8.85 -0.44 -16.60
CA LYS A 571 -7.44 -0.74 -16.93
C LYS A 571 -6.49 0.47 -16.91
N ASP A 572 -7.01 1.68 -17.12
CA ASP A 572 -6.23 2.92 -17.16
C ASP A 572 -6.56 3.85 -15.99
N ASP A 573 -7.42 3.40 -15.07
CA ASP A 573 -8.06 4.25 -14.07
C ASP A 573 -7.09 4.79 -13.03
N LEU A 574 -7.64 5.78 -12.31
CA LEU A 574 -7.10 6.37 -11.09
C LEU A 574 -7.23 5.39 -9.90
#